data_AF-A0AAN7KC00-F1
#
_entry.id   AF-A0AAN7KC00-F1
#
_cell.length_a   1.000
_cell.length_b   1.000
_cell.length_c   1.000
_cell.angle_alpha   90.00
_cell.angle_beta   90.00
_cell.angle_gamma   90.00
#
_symmetry.space_group_name_H-M   'P 1'
#
loop_
_entity.id
_entity.type
_entity.pdbx_description
1 polymer ?
#
loop_
_entity_poly.entity_id
_entity_poly.type
_entity_poly.pdbx_seq_one_letter_code
_entity_poly.pdbx_strand_id
1 'polypeptide(L)'
;MPSSSSSFLNPHISSMNPPVRLMASCTTPCSLRTRFALRFLKTLVKIKRSSPPPPSSSSNSSPEKTRRRTQRIKRAAYSSMARAVGRRRAWSQALMLKLKFSVKRTNQHPSLSPTKMGGPQKAPRKAGGRILVIKRKNSLVKGSPWRGCSGVDELRRLVPGGESMGLGVLLEETAHFVRCLETQVSVMRSIADCFPC
;
A
#
# COMPACT_ATOMS: atom_id res chain seq x y z
N MET A 1 55.90 47.13 31.60
CA MET A 1 54.75 46.59 32.36
C MET A 1 53.57 46.49 31.41
N PRO A 2 53.26 45.33 30.81
CA PRO A 2 52.00 45.13 30.13
C PRO A 2 51.01 44.37 31.04
N SER A 3 49.87 45.01 31.24
CA SER A 3 48.72 44.50 31.99
C SER A 3 47.94 43.49 31.16
N SER A 4 47.44 42.45 31.85
CA SER A 4 46.53 41.42 31.36
C SER A 4 45.23 41.99 30.77
N SER A 5 44.78 41.44 29.64
CA SER A 5 43.37 41.42 29.24
C SER A 5 43.06 40.14 28.46
N SER A 6 42.12 39.38 28.99
CA SER A 6 41.50 38.21 28.38
C SER A 6 40.55 38.61 27.26
N SER A 7 40.49 37.83 26.18
CA SER A 7 39.30 37.77 25.33
C SER A 7 39.22 36.42 24.63
N PHE A 8 38.19 35.67 24.97
CA PHE A 8 37.60 34.63 24.14
C PHE A 8 37.33 35.16 22.73
N LEU A 9 37.48 34.32 21.70
CA LEU A 9 36.46 34.15 20.64
C LEU A 9 36.78 32.91 19.79
N ASN A 10 35.80 31.99 19.82
CA ASN A 10 35.71 30.78 19.02
C ASN A 10 35.74 31.05 17.51
N PRO A 11 36.31 30.16 16.68
CA PRO A 11 36.14 30.23 15.24
C PRO A 11 34.72 29.80 14.84
N HIS A 12 34.03 30.74 14.22
CA HIS A 12 32.71 30.61 13.62
C HIS A 12 32.80 29.74 12.35
N ILE A 13 32.53 28.42 12.45
CA ILE A 13 32.25 27.59 11.26
C ILE A 13 30.73 27.45 11.14
N SER A 14 30.13 28.44 10.47
CA SER A 14 28.75 28.36 9.98
C SER A 14 28.78 28.38 8.45
N SER A 15 28.72 27.19 7.85
CA SER A 15 28.21 27.03 6.50
C SER A 15 27.53 25.67 6.38
N MET A 16 26.32 25.61 6.94
CA MET A 16 25.35 24.56 6.70
C MET A 16 24.90 24.64 5.24
N ASN A 17 25.61 23.94 4.37
CA ASN A 17 25.04 23.46 3.12
C ASN A 17 24.01 22.36 3.44
N PRO A 18 22.84 22.34 2.76
CA PRO A 18 21.79 21.36 3.03
C PRO A 18 22.26 19.94 2.70
N PRO A 19 21.70 18.90 3.33
CA PRO A 19 22.01 17.52 2.97
C PRO A 19 21.29 17.15 1.67
N VAL A 20 21.76 17.68 0.54
CA VAL A 20 21.56 17.06 -0.78
C VAL A 20 22.70 16.07 -1.04
N ARG A 21 22.84 15.09 -0.14
CA ARG A 21 23.64 13.88 -0.36
C ARG A 21 22.88 12.65 0.08
N LEU A 22 21.79 12.37 -0.62
CA LEU A 22 21.26 11.01 -0.68
C LEU A 22 20.51 10.85 -1.99
N MET A 23 21.21 10.61 -3.10
CA MET A 23 20.71 9.97 -4.34
C MET A 23 21.79 9.91 -5.45
N ALA A 24 23.09 9.93 -5.12
CA ALA A 24 24.17 9.78 -6.10
C ALA A 24 25.01 8.53 -5.81
N SER A 25 24.37 7.36 -5.77
CA SER A 25 25.05 6.08 -5.91
C SER A 25 24.05 5.06 -6.46
N CYS A 26 24.34 4.56 -7.66
CA CYS A 26 23.65 3.49 -8.40
C CYS A 26 22.24 3.83 -8.92
N THR A 27 22.19 4.42 -10.12
CA THR A 27 20.98 4.57 -10.96
C THR A 27 20.49 3.26 -11.57
N THR A 28 21.09 2.12 -11.23
CA THR A 28 20.56 0.79 -11.53
C THR A 28 19.76 0.26 -10.33
N PRO A 29 18.46 -0.02 -10.46
CA PRO A 29 17.69 -0.59 -9.36
C PRO A 29 17.99 -2.10 -9.22
N CYS A 30 19.17 -2.44 -8.70
CA CYS A 30 19.66 -3.83 -8.68
C CYS A 30 18.96 -4.71 -7.63
N SER A 31 18.38 -4.14 -6.57
CA SER A 31 17.74 -4.93 -5.50
C SER A 31 16.21 -4.75 -5.44
N LEU A 32 15.52 -5.76 -4.89
CA LEU A 32 14.10 -5.66 -4.54
C LEU A 32 13.85 -4.49 -3.58
N ARG A 33 14.74 -4.28 -2.61
CA ARG A 33 14.70 -3.19 -1.62
C ARG A 33 14.71 -1.82 -2.30
N THR A 34 15.63 -1.59 -3.23
CA THR A 34 15.75 -0.33 -3.97
C THR A 34 14.53 -0.10 -4.86
N ARG A 35 14.09 -1.11 -5.62
CA ARG A 35 12.87 -1.02 -6.45
C ARG A 35 11.64 -0.70 -5.61
N PHE A 36 11.51 -1.36 -4.46
CA PHE A 36 10.41 -1.12 -3.53
C PHE A 36 10.46 0.31 -2.98
N ALA A 37 11.60 0.73 -2.43
CA ALA A 37 11.79 2.05 -1.84
C ALA A 37 11.51 3.17 -2.85
N LEU A 38 12.09 3.12 -4.05
CA LEU A 38 11.88 4.12 -5.08
C LEU A 38 10.40 4.25 -5.48
N ARG A 39 9.70 3.12 -5.63
CA ARG A 39 8.27 3.13 -5.95
C ARG A 39 7.46 3.68 -4.79
N PHE A 40 7.78 3.28 -3.57
CA PHE A 40 7.08 3.69 -2.38
C PHE A 40 7.22 5.19 -2.12
N LEU A 41 8.43 5.74 -2.20
CA LEU A 41 8.69 7.18 -2.08
C LEU A 41 7.91 7.98 -3.14
N LYS A 42 7.92 7.53 -4.41
CA LYS A 42 7.12 8.15 -5.48
C LYS A 42 5.62 8.16 -5.14
N THR A 43 5.11 7.09 -4.54
CA THR A 43 3.71 7.05 -4.09
C THR A 43 3.43 7.94 -2.89
N LEU A 44 4.37 8.08 -1.94
CA LEU A 44 4.21 8.97 -0.78
C LEU A 44 4.17 10.44 -1.19
N VAL A 45 5.02 10.86 -2.12
CA VAL A 45 4.98 12.22 -2.70
C VAL A 45 3.62 12.49 -3.35
N LYS A 46 3.08 11.52 -4.10
CA LYS A 46 1.74 11.63 -4.70
C LYS A 46 0.64 11.75 -3.63
N ILE A 47 0.72 10.95 -2.57
CA ILE A 47 -0.24 11.04 -1.45
C ILE A 47 -0.18 12.41 -0.78
N LYS A 48 1.02 12.94 -0.52
CA LYS A 48 1.22 14.27 0.07
C LYS A 48 0.58 15.37 -0.78
N ARG A 49 0.77 15.35 -2.11
CA ARG A 49 0.18 16.31 -3.05
C ARG A 49 -1.34 16.19 -3.19
N SER A 50 -1.89 14.98 -3.00
CA SER A 50 -3.34 14.74 -3.06
C SER A 50 -4.10 15.08 -1.78
N SER A 51 -3.41 15.55 -0.73
CA SER A 51 -4.06 16.06 0.48
C SER A 51 -4.41 17.53 0.23
N PRO A 52 -5.69 17.94 0.29
CA PRO A 52 -6.04 19.35 0.17
C PRO A 52 -5.36 20.17 1.28
N PRO A 53 -4.96 21.42 1.01
CA PRO A 53 -4.45 22.33 2.03
C PRO A 53 -5.51 22.51 3.12
N PRO A 54 -5.11 22.67 4.40
CA PRO A 54 -6.07 22.91 5.47
C PRO A 54 -6.83 24.22 5.17
N PRO A 55 -8.18 24.24 5.19
CA PRO A 55 -8.90 25.50 5.22
C PRO A 55 -8.51 26.25 6.49
N SER A 56 -8.36 27.57 6.38
CA SER A 56 -7.83 28.50 7.40
C SER A 56 -8.64 28.56 8.71
N SER A 57 -9.66 27.73 8.87
CA SER A 57 -10.54 27.68 10.04
C SER A 57 -11.24 26.32 10.10
N SER A 58 -10.56 25.32 10.66
CA SER A 58 -11.19 24.20 11.37
C SER A 58 -10.12 23.25 11.93
N SER A 59 -9.79 23.50 13.19
CA SER A 59 -9.12 22.56 14.09
C SER A 59 -9.96 21.28 14.19
N ASN A 60 -9.72 20.33 13.30
CA ASN A 60 -10.03 18.94 13.54
C ASN A 60 -9.15 18.09 12.62
N SER A 61 -8.02 17.65 13.17
CA SER A 61 -7.35 16.41 12.80
C SER A 61 -8.30 15.24 13.14
N SER A 62 -9.42 15.18 12.43
CA SER A 62 -10.45 14.17 12.63
C SER A 62 -9.81 12.79 12.50
N PRO A 63 -10.07 11.84 13.42
CA PRO A 63 -9.51 10.49 13.39
C PRO A 63 -9.74 9.79 12.04
N GLU A 64 -10.81 10.15 11.33
CA GLU A 64 -11.14 9.65 10.01
C GLU A 64 -10.15 10.12 8.92
N LYS A 65 -9.62 11.35 9.00
CA LYS A 65 -8.57 11.84 8.08
C LYS A 65 -7.28 11.04 8.27
N THR A 66 -6.91 10.77 9.52
CA THR A 66 -5.74 9.95 9.87
C THR A 66 -5.92 8.51 9.37
N ARG A 67 -7.07 7.88 9.64
CA ARG A 67 -7.41 6.53 9.15
C ARG A 67 -7.30 6.43 7.62
N ARG A 68 -7.86 7.42 6.90
CA ARG A 68 -7.78 7.48 5.43
C ARG A 68 -6.35 7.61 4.93
N ARG A 69 -5.54 8.47 5.56
CA ARG A 69 -4.13 8.64 5.23
C ARG A 69 -3.34 7.33 5.46
N THR A 70 -3.51 6.71 6.63
CA THR A 70 -2.88 5.42 6.95
C THR A 70 -3.26 4.34 5.96
N GLN A 71 -4.53 4.26 5.57
CA GLN A 71 -4.98 3.29 4.57
C GLN A 71 -4.39 3.54 3.18
N ARG A 72 -4.24 4.82 2.76
CA ARG A 72 -3.54 5.16 1.51
C ARG A 72 -2.07 4.73 1.56
N ILE A 73 -1.40 4.97 2.68
CA ILE A 73 0.00 4.56 2.90
C ILE A 73 0.13 3.03 2.85
N LYS A 74 -0.73 2.30 3.57
CA LYS A 74 -0.77 0.83 3.55
C LYS A 74 -0.98 0.27 2.14
N ARG A 75 -1.94 0.82 1.40
CA ARG A 75 -2.19 0.46 -0.01
C ARG A 75 -1.00 0.78 -0.91
N ALA A 76 -0.36 1.94 -0.71
CA ALA A 76 0.81 2.35 -1.46
C ALA A 76 2.03 1.44 -1.21
N ALA A 77 2.22 0.99 0.03
CA ALA A 77 3.24 0.02 0.36
C ALA A 77 2.98 -1.33 -0.34
N TYR A 78 1.78 -1.91 -0.21
CA TYR A 78 1.46 -3.17 -0.91
C TYR A 78 1.55 -3.04 -2.44
N SER A 79 1.11 -1.91 -3.00
CA SER A 79 1.21 -1.66 -4.45
C SER A 79 2.67 -1.57 -4.90
N SER A 80 3.50 -0.84 -4.15
CA SER A 80 4.93 -0.66 -4.48
C SER A 80 5.69 -1.98 -4.37
N MET A 81 5.37 -2.81 -3.37
CA MET A 81 5.96 -4.13 -3.17
C MET A 81 5.62 -5.07 -4.33
N ALA A 82 4.33 -5.20 -4.68
CA ALA A 82 3.89 -6.03 -5.79
C ALA A 82 4.54 -5.59 -7.13
N ARG A 83 4.61 -4.27 -7.39
CA ARG A 83 5.25 -3.73 -8.59
C ARG A 83 6.77 -3.90 -8.61
N ALA A 84 7.43 -4.01 -7.45
CA ALA A 84 8.86 -4.28 -7.35
C ALA A 84 9.20 -5.73 -7.68
N VAL A 85 8.33 -6.67 -7.25
CA VAL A 85 8.45 -8.10 -7.53
C VAL A 85 8.11 -8.43 -8.99
N GLY A 86 7.12 -7.73 -9.56
CA GLY A 86 6.75 -7.84 -10.96
C GLY A 86 5.66 -8.87 -11.24
N ARG A 87 5.44 -9.15 -12.53
CA ARG A 87 4.31 -9.95 -13.04
C ARG A 87 4.50 -11.46 -12.91
N ARG A 88 5.69 -11.94 -12.56
CA ARG A 88 6.00 -13.38 -12.54
C ARG A 88 5.47 -14.13 -11.31
N ARG A 89 4.99 -13.41 -10.29
CA ARG A 89 4.50 -14.00 -9.04
C ARG A 89 2.98 -13.93 -8.98
N ALA A 90 2.34 -15.06 -8.72
CA ALA A 90 0.88 -15.17 -8.65
C ALA A 90 0.33 -14.29 -7.51
N TRP A 91 0.98 -14.27 -6.35
CA TRP A 91 0.54 -13.42 -5.23
C TRP A 91 0.64 -11.93 -5.55
N SER A 92 1.66 -11.52 -6.32
CA SER A 92 1.84 -10.12 -6.73
C SER A 92 0.70 -9.67 -7.65
N GLN A 93 0.31 -10.52 -8.60
CA GLN A 93 -0.83 -10.25 -9.49
C GLN A 93 -2.14 -10.18 -8.71
N ALA A 94 -2.41 -11.17 -7.85
CA ALA A 94 -3.61 -11.21 -7.01
C ALA A 94 -3.70 -9.95 -6.12
N LEU A 95 -2.58 -9.53 -5.53
CA LEU A 95 -2.51 -8.32 -4.72
C LEU A 95 -2.78 -7.05 -5.55
N MET A 96 -2.23 -6.94 -6.76
CA MET A 96 -2.52 -5.82 -7.66
C MET A 96 -3.99 -5.77 -8.10
N LEU A 97 -4.61 -6.91 -8.40
CA LEU A 97 -6.03 -7.01 -8.73
C LEU A 97 -6.88 -6.57 -7.53
N LYS A 98 -6.58 -7.07 -6.33
CA LYS A 98 -7.24 -6.68 -5.09
C LYS A 98 -7.20 -5.17 -4.87
N LEU A 99 -6.04 -4.54 -5.09
CA LEU A 99 -5.88 -3.09 -4.96
C LEU A 99 -6.68 -2.31 -6.01
N LYS A 100 -6.69 -2.75 -7.28
CA LYS A 100 -7.49 -2.12 -8.35
C LYS A 100 -8.99 -2.20 -8.08
N PHE A 101 -9.49 -3.38 -7.70
CA PHE A 101 -10.93 -3.58 -7.47
C PHE A 101 -11.40 -3.02 -6.12
N SER A 102 -10.53 -2.88 -5.13
CA SER A 102 -10.88 -2.29 -3.83
C SER A 102 -11.01 -0.76 -3.89
N VAL A 103 -10.37 -0.08 -4.84
CA VAL A 103 -10.60 1.36 -5.12
C VAL A 103 -11.96 1.58 -5.80
N LYS A 104 -12.37 0.67 -6.69
CA LYS A 104 -13.66 0.78 -7.38
C LYS A 104 -14.88 0.58 -6.45
N ARG A 105 -14.72 -0.15 -5.35
CA ARG A 105 -15.80 -0.36 -4.35
C ARG A 105 -16.00 0.83 -3.42
N THR A 106 -14.99 1.67 -3.20
CA THR A 106 -15.15 2.89 -2.38
C THR A 106 -15.77 4.05 -3.15
N ASN A 107 -15.74 4.00 -4.49
CA ASN A 107 -16.38 5.00 -5.36
C ASN A 107 -17.77 4.58 -5.84
N GLN A 108 -18.19 3.34 -5.53
CA GLN A 108 -19.52 2.81 -5.85
C GLN A 108 -20.26 2.55 -4.55
N HIS A 109 -20.65 3.63 -3.88
CA HIS A 109 -21.90 3.55 -3.14
C HIS A 109 -22.99 3.64 -4.22
N PRO A 110 -23.82 2.60 -4.44
CA PRO A 110 -25.02 2.79 -5.22
C PRO A 110 -25.90 3.73 -4.39
N SER A 111 -26.05 4.98 -4.83
CA SER A 111 -27.23 5.74 -4.44
C SER A 111 -28.42 4.99 -5.03
N LEU A 112 -29.10 4.18 -4.21
CA LEU A 112 -30.40 3.65 -4.53
C LEU A 112 -31.38 4.83 -4.59
N SER A 113 -31.56 5.41 -5.76
CA SER A 113 -32.73 6.23 -6.08
C SER A 113 -33.63 5.40 -6.98
N PRO A 114 -34.76 4.85 -6.50
CA PRO A 114 -35.75 4.23 -7.36
C PRO A 114 -36.64 5.34 -7.93
N THR A 115 -36.18 6.02 -8.98
CA THR A 115 -37.10 6.84 -9.79
C THR A 115 -37.61 5.97 -10.93
N LYS A 116 -38.72 5.29 -10.67
CA LYS A 116 -39.62 4.79 -11.72
C LYS A 116 -40.11 5.99 -12.54
N MET A 117 -40.03 5.92 -13.86
CA MET A 117 -41.17 5.99 -14.81
C MET A 117 -40.68 6.33 -16.24
N GLY A 118 -40.96 5.41 -17.19
CA GLY A 118 -41.40 5.74 -18.56
C GLY A 118 -40.38 5.73 -19.72
N GLY A 119 -40.52 4.78 -20.65
CA GLY A 119 -40.10 4.97 -22.07
C GLY A 119 -39.38 3.78 -22.75
N PRO A 120 -39.85 3.24 -23.91
CA PRO A 120 -39.41 1.94 -24.43
C PRO A 120 -38.42 1.99 -25.62
N GLN A 121 -37.81 0.81 -25.85
CA GLN A 121 -37.14 0.31 -27.08
C GLN A 121 -35.69 0.72 -27.38
N LYS A 122 -34.76 -0.24 -27.32
CA LYS A 122 -34.33 -1.09 -28.46
C LYS A 122 -33.31 -2.13 -27.96
N ALA A 123 -33.58 -3.40 -28.24
CA ALA A 123 -32.65 -4.50 -27.97
C ALA A 123 -31.54 -4.55 -29.04
N PRO A 124 -30.34 -5.01 -28.68
CA PRO A 124 -29.58 -5.87 -29.58
C PRO A 124 -29.31 -7.26 -28.99
N ARG A 125 -29.08 -8.18 -29.93
CA ARG A 125 -29.12 -9.63 -29.84
C ARG A 125 -27.90 -10.22 -29.11
N LYS A 126 -28.12 -11.46 -28.64
CA LYS A 126 -27.21 -12.35 -27.90
C LYS A 126 -25.79 -12.46 -28.49
N ALA A 127 -24.79 -12.39 -27.60
CA ALA A 127 -23.55 -13.16 -27.72
C ALA A 127 -23.25 -13.78 -26.34
N GLY A 128 -23.13 -15.10 -26.31
CA GLY A 128 -23.07 -15.90 -25.09
C GLY A 128 -21.82 -15.62 -24.26
N GLY A 129 -22.03 -15.16 -23.03
CA GLY A 129 -21.07 -15.23 -21.96
C GLY A 129 -21.79 -15.79 -20.74
N ARG A 130 -21.48 -17.04 -20.36
CA ARG A 130 -21.92 -17.62 -19.09
C ARG A 130 -21.32 -16.77 -17.95
N ILE A 131 -22.05 -15.78 -17.47
CA ILE A 131 -21.76 -15.14 -16.19
C ILE A 131 -22.08 -16.18 -15.12
N LEU A 132 -21.05 -16.84 -14.61
CA LEU A 132 -21.16 -17.57 -13.35
C LEU A 132 -21.46 -16.54 -12.26
N VAL A 133 -22.74 -16.41 -11.90
CA VAL A 133 -23.17 -15.70 -10.71
C VAL A 133 -22.59 -16.44 -9.51
N ILE A 134 -21.43 -15.96 -9.02
CA ILE A 134 -20.91 -16.40 -7.72
C ILE A 134 -21.86 -15.84 -6.66
N LYS A 135 -22.87 -16.63 -6.32
CA LYS A 135 -23.75 -16.42 -5.17
C LYS A 135 -22.90 -16.47 -3.91
N ARG A 136 -22.57 -15.31 -3.34
CA ARG A 136 -21.97 -15.23 -2.00
C ARG A 136 -23.00 -15.73 -0.99
N LYS A 137 -22.85 -16.97 -0.53
CA LYS A 137 -23.53 -17.45 0.68
C LYS A 137 -22.91 -16.71 1.86
N ASN A 138 -23.69 -15.81 2.45
CA ASN A 138 -23.38 -15.21 3.75
C ASN A 138 -23.75 -16.24 4.82
N SER A 139 -22.82 -17.12 5.20
CA SER A 139 -23.01 -18.01 6.36
C SER A 139 -22.57 -17.28 7.62
N LEU A 140 -23.56 -16.75 8.33
CA LEU A 140 -23.44 -16.21 9.67
C LEU A 140 -23.25 -17.37 10.67
N VAL A 141 -22.01 -17.50 11.17
CA VAL A 141 -21.58 -17.90 12.52
C VAL A 141 -22.23 -19.11 13.22
N LYS A 142 -21.44 -20.18 13.45
CA LYS A 142 -21.27 -20.79 14.80
C LYS A 142 -20.10 -21.80 14.85
N GLY A 143 -19.21 -21.63 15.84
CA GLY A 143 -18.33 -22.68 16.37
C GLY A 143 -16.85 -22.59 15.96
N SER A 144 -15.97 -22.28 16.94
CA SER A 144 -14.50 -22.46 16.96
C SER A 144 -13.73 -22.39 15.61
N PRO A 145 -13.05 -21.28 15.29
CA PRO A 145 -12.31 -21.15 14.02
C PRO A 145 -11.06 -22.03 13.86
N TRP A 146 -10.62 -22.73 14.91
CA TRP A 146 -9.26 -23.28 15.01
C TRP A 146 -9.19 -24.81 15.11
N ARG A 147 -10.28 -25.53 14.83
CA ARG A 147 -10.29 -26.99 14.87
C ARG A 147 -10.83 -27.55 13.56
N GLY A 148 -9.94 -27.77 12.59
CA GLY A 148 -10.25 -28.58 11.40
C GLY A 148 -9.77 -28.06 10.05
N CYS A 149 -9.19 -26.86 9.95
CA CYS A 149 -8.50 -26.46 8.71
C CYS A 149 -7.08 -26.99 8.74
N SER A 150 -6.66 -27.71 7.70
CA SER A 150 -5.26 -28.06 7.54
C SER A 150 -4.43 -26.77 7.52
N GLY A 151 -3.19 -26.78 8.02
CA GLY A 151 -2.33 -25.57 7.98
C GLY A 151 -2.17 -24.98 6.56
N VAL A 152 -2.36 -25.82 5.54
CA VAL A 152 -2.42 -25.42 4.13
C VAL A 152 -3.61 -24.52 3.84
N ASP A 153 -4.81 -24.84 4.34
CA ASP A 153 -6.02 -24.03 4.11
C ASP A 153 -5.91 -22.64 4.72
N GLU A 154 -5.24 -22.54 5.87
CA GLU A 154 -4.94 -21.26 6.49
C GLU A 154 -3.97 -20.45 5.61
N LEU A 155 -2.93 -21.12 5.09
CA LEU A 155 -1.95 -20.49 4.23
C LEU A 155 -2.59 -19.97 2.92
N ARG A 156 -3.56 -20.69 2.37
CA ARG A 156 -4.34 -20.28 1.19
C ARG A 156 -5.08 -18.97 1.42
N ARG A 157 -5.55 -18.71 2.64
CA ARG A 157 -6.27 -17.49 3.01
C ARG A 157 -5.34 -16.31 3.27
N LEU A 158 -4.10 -16.58 3.73
CA LEU A 158 -3.12 -15.56 4.06
C LEU A 158 -2.36 -15.05 2.84
N VAL A 159 -1.96 -15.95 1.93
CA VAL A 159 -1.22 -15.58 0.72
C VAL A 159 -2.19 -15.00 -0.30
N PRO A 160 -1.94 -13.80 -0.85
CA PRO A 160 -2.81 -13.23 -1.87
C PRO A 160 -3.03 -14.19 -3.05
N GLY A 161 -4.28 -14.60 -3.30
CA GLY A 161 -4.62 -15.54 -4.37
C GLY A 161 -4.26 -17.01 -4.07
N GLY A 162 -3.91 -17.34 -2.82
CA GLY A 162 -3.56 -18.69 -2.40
C GLY A 162 -4.71 -19.69 -2.55
N GLU A 163 -5.96 -19.23 -2.57
CA GLU A 163 -7.14 -20.08 -2.74
C GLU A 163 -7.13 -20.84 -4.08
N SER A 164 -6.49 -20.29 -5.12
CA SER A 164 -6.40 -20.92 -6.44
C SER A 164 -5.09 -21.66 -6.71
N MET A 165 -4.15 -21.71 -5.76
CA MET A 165 -2.80 -22.27 -6.00
C MET A 165 -2.72 -23.78 -5.69
N GLY A 166 -1.88 -24.55 -6.37
CA GLY A 166 -1.49 -25.89 -5.90
C GLY A 166 -0.62 -25.83 -4.65
N LEU A 167 -0.50 -26.92 -3.87
CA LEU A 167 0.30 -26.93 -2.63
C LEU A 167 1.77 -26.50 -2.86
N GLY A 168 2.45 -27.07 -3.85
CA GLY A 168 3.85 -26.74 -4.15
C GLY A 168 4.05 -25.26 -4.52
N VAL A 169 3.20 -24.74 -5.41
CA VAL A 169 3.22 -23.32 -5.80
C VAL A 169 2.89 -22.42 -4.61
N LEU A 170 1.93 -22.81 -3.77
CA LEU A 170 1.54 -22.06 -2.58
C LEU A 170 2.72 -21.89 -1.62
N LEU A 171 3.50 -22.95 -1.38
CA LEU A 171 4.67 -22.90 -0.50
C LEU A 171 5.76 -21.99 -1.08
N GLU A 172 6.06 -22.10 -2.39
CA GLU A 172 7.06 -21.24 -3.04
C GLU A 172 6.64 -19.75 -3.00
N GLU A 173 5.38 -19.47 -3.34
CA GLU A 173 4.81 -18.13 -3.30
C GLU A 173 4.76 -17.59 -1.87
N THR A 174 4.51 -18.43 -0.86
CA THR A 174 4.56 -18.06 0.57
C THR A 174 5.97 -17.62 0.96
N ALA A 175 6.98 -18.45 0.71
CA ALA A 175 8.37 -18.14 1.07
C ALA A 175 8.84 -16.85 0.38
N HIS A 176 8.42 -16.64 -0.87
CA HIS A 176 8.68 -15.38 -1.56
C HIS A 176 7.90 -14.20 -0.96
N PHE A 177 6.64 -14.40 -0.58
CA PHE A 177 5.80 -13.35 0.01
C PHE A 177 6.35 -12.88 1.36
N VAL A 178 6.75 -13.81 2.24
CA VAL A 178 7.38 -13.49 3.54
C VAL A 178 8.63 -12.63 3.37
N ARG A 179 9.57 -13.03 2.49
CA ARG A 179 10.77 -12.23 2.17
C ARG A 179 10.43 -10.82 1.67
N CYS A 180 9.34 -10.69 0.92
CA CYS A 180 8.88 -9.38 0.45
C CYS A 180 8.27 -8.55 1.59
N LEU A 181 7.54 -9.16 2.51
CA LEU A 181 7.00 -8.48 3.71
C LEU A 181 8.13 -7.98 4.61
N GLU A 182 9.18 -8.78 4.82
CA GLU A 182 10.37 -8.36 5.56
C GLU A 182 11.04 -7.16 4.89
N THR A 183 11.22 -7.23 3.57
CA THR A 183 11.75 -6.10 2.78
C THR A 183 10.87 -4.87 2.90
N GLN A 184 9.54 -5.05 2.89
CA GLN A 184 8.58 -3.96 3.05
C GLN A 184 8.76 -3.27 4.40
N VAL A 185 8.78 -4.04 5.49
CA VAL A 185 8.94 -3.52 6.85
C VAL A 185 10.31 -2.85 7.00
N SER A 186 11.38 -3.47 6.51
CA SER A 186 12.73 -2.90 6.55
C SER A 186 12.80 -1.53 5.88
N VAL A 187 12.28 -1.38 4.66
CA VAL A 187 12.27 -0.09 3.95
C VAL A 187 11.40 0.94 4.66
N MET A 188 10.23 0.54 5.17
CA MET A 188 9.34 1.47 5.86
C MET A 188 9.98 1.98 7.16
N ARG A 189 10.67 1.13 7.91
CA ARG A 189 11.45 1.51 9.10
C ARG A 189 12.58 2.46 8.72
N SER A 190 13.44 2.10 7.76
CA SER A 190 14.54 2.97 7.32
C SER A 190 14.08 4.37 6.89
N ILE A 191 12.90 4.48 6.27
CA ILE A 191 12.33 5.80 5.93
C ILE A 191 11.88 6.55 7.18
N ALA A 192 11.21 5.88 8.13
CA ALA A 192 10.76 6.49 9.38
C ALA A 192 11.95 6.96 10.23
N ASP A 193 13.03 6.19 10.28
CA ASP A 193 14.24 6.51 11.03
C ASP A 193 14.95 7.78 10.50
N CYS A 194 14.73 8.16 9.24
CA CYS A 194 15.20 9.43 8.68
C CYS A 194 14.41 10.66 9.17
N PHE A 195 13.28 10.45 9.85
CA PHE A 195 12.44 11.51 10.43
C PHE A 195 12.24 11.25 11.93
N PRO A 196 13.31 11.36 12.74
CA PRO A 196 13.17 11.24 14.19
C PRO A 196 12.21 12.33 14.70
N CYS A 197 11.35 11.92 15.63
CA CYS A 197 10.38 12.79 16.29
C CYS A 197 11.06 13.80 17.19
#